data_AF-A0A971DX35-F1
#
_entry.id   AF-A0A971DX35-F1
#
_cell.length_a   1.000
_cell.length_b   1.000
_cell.length_c   1.000
_cell.angle_alpha   90.00
_cell.angle_beta   90.00
_cell.angle_gamma   90.00
#
_symmetry.space_group_name_H-M   'P 1'
#
loop_
_entity.id
_entity.type
_entity.pdbx_description
1 polymer ?
#
loop_
_entity_poly.entity_id
_entity_poly.type
_entity_poly.pdbx_seq_one_letter_code
_entity_poly.pdbx_strand_id
1 'polypeptide(L)'
;MTSIIVFKLHYGEFLFTLNHYNNQESRLGHYFRTLYNIIKYIDTTNGIDRQFYVNIVRSQLCVDELIILFYNCLSCFGNEKFKPLVEKYGILEGLSDVYLLKPSHKALYNNTAFQENEVQCALG
;
A
#
# COMPACT_ATOMS: atom_id res chain seq x y z
N MET A 1 -25.53 -8.03 9.69
CA MET A 1 -25.93 -6.60 9.67
C MET A 1 -25.29 -5.78 10.80
N THR A 2 -24.28 -6.32 11.50
CA THR A 2 -23.54 -5.66 12.60
C THR A 2 -22.12 -5.21 12.21
N SER A 3 -21.54 -5.72 11.11
CA SER A 3 -20.16 -5.40 10.71
C SER A 3 -19.98 -3.99 10.13
N ILE A 4 -21.00 -3.40 9.50
CA ILE A 4 -20.91 -2.06 8.87
C ILE A 4 -20.89 -0.94 9.92
N ILE A 5 -21.54 -1.14 11.06
CA ILE A 5 -21.60 -0.13 12.14
C ILE A 5 -20.27 -0.09 12.92
N VAL A 6 -19.60 -1.23 13.10
CA VAL A 6 -18.25 -1.29 13.68
C VAL A 6 -17.24 -0.57 12.80
N PHE A 7 -17.35 -0.74 11.47
CA PHE A 7 -16.49 -0.05 10.51
C PHE A 7 -16.71 1.47 10.55
N LYS A 8 -17.97 1.94 10.62
CA LYS A 8 -18.33 3.37 10.71
C LYS A 8 -17.90 4.04 12.02
N LEU A 9 -17.85 3.30 13.13
CA LEU A 9 -17.35 3.80 14.43
C LEU A 9 -15.82 3.83 14.51
N HIS A 10 -15.12 2.81 13.96
CA HIS A 10 -13.66 2.86 13.81
C HIS A 10 -13.20 3.98 12.85
N TYR A 11 -14.04 4.40 11.90
CA TYR A 11 -13.72 5.48 10.97
C TYR A 11 -13.53 6.85 11.63
N GLY A 12 -14.19 7.13 12.77
CA GLY A 12 -13.99 8.36 13.53
C GLY A 12 -12.59 8.45 14.13
N GLU A 13 -12.11 7.34 14.71
CA GLU A 13 -10.72 7.22 15.18
C GLU A 13 -9.71 7.10 14.03
N PHE A 14 -10.10 6.50 12.90
CA PHE A 14 -9.28 6.41 11.69
C PHE A 14 -9.02 7.79 11.07
N LEU A 15 -10.04 8.63 10.93
CA LEU A 15 -9.89 10.01 10.46
C LEU A 15 -9.15 10.88 11.49
N PHE A 16 -9.35 10.63 12.79
CA PHE A 16 -8.57 11.27 13.85
C PHE A 16 -7.08 10.89 13.78
N THR A 17 -6.77 9.62 13.52
CA THR A 17 -5.39 9.11 13.35
C THR A 17 -4.76 9.66 12.07
N LEU A 18 -5.52 9.77 10.97
CA LEU A 18 -5.11 10.45 9.73
C LEU A 18 -4.89 11.96 9.91
N ASN A 19 -5.58 12.61 10.85
CA ASN A 19 -5.32 14.01 11.19
C ASN A 19 -4.07 14.15 12.10
N HIS A 20 -3.76 13.12 12.91
CA HIS A 20 -2.54 13.01 13.71
C HIS A 20 -1.30 12.49 12.95
N TYR A 21 -1.48 12.11 11.67
CA TYR A 21 -0.45 11.60 10.76
C TYR A 21 0.62 12.63 10.37
N ASN A 22 0.43 13.89 10.78
CA ASN A 22 1.38 14.98 10.55
C ASN A 22 2.68 14.83 11.35
N ASN A 23 2.73 13.90 12.31
CA ASN A 23 3.97 13.57 13.01
C ASN A 23 4.55 12.27 12.46
N GLN A 24 5.81 12.35 12.03
CA GLN A 24 6.62 11.21 11.59
C GLN A 24 6.80 10.11 12.66
N GLU A 25 6.28 10.31 13.86
CA GLU A 25 6.35 9.42 15.03
C GLU A 25 5.11 8.54 15.23
N SER A 26 4.10 8.61 14.35
CA SER A 26 2.96 7.69 14.46
C SER A 26 3.39 6.25 14.20
N ARG A 27 2.85 5.29 14.97
CA ARG A 27 3.11 3.85 14.79
C ARG A 27 2.89 3.40 13.34
N LEU A 28 1.88 3.98 12.71
CA LEU A 28 1.52 3.68 11.33
C LEU A 28 2.48 4.32 10.31
N GLY A 29 2.97 5.53 10.58
CA GLY A 29 4.06 6.14 9.81
C GLY A 29 5.34 5.30 9.87
N HIS A 30 5.70 4.79 11.05
CA HIS A 30 6.83 3.86 11.22
C HIS A 30 6.62 2.55 10.45
N TYR A 31 5.42 1.96 10.54
CA TYR A 31 5.06 0.75 9.79
C TYR A 31 5.25 0.93 8.28
N PHE A 32 4.66 1.96 7.67
CA PHE A 32 4.77 2.18 6.23
C PHE A 32 6.18 2.58 5.79
N ARG A 33 6.94 3.27 6.64
CA ARG A 33 8.36 3.56 6.37
C ARG A 33 9.19 2.28 6.31
N THR A 34 8.96 1.36 7.24
CA THR A 34 9.63 0.04 7.23
C THR A 34 9.24 -0.74 5.98
N LEU A 35 7.94 -0.81 5.67
CA LEU A 35 7.43 -1.49 4.47
C LEU A 35 8.05 -0.90 3.19
N TYR A 36 8.03 0.42 3.05
CA TYR A 36 8.68 1.13 1.95
C TYR A 36 10.17 0.79 1.84
N ASN A 37 10.91 0.81 2.96
CA ASN A 37 12.35 0.53 2.94
C ASN A 37 12.65 -0.91 2.51
N ILE A 38 11.83 -1.88 2.91
CA ILE A 38 11.97 -3.28 2.48
C ILE A 38 11.73 -3.39 0.98
N ILE A 39 10.63 -2.85 0.47
CA ILE A 39 10.30 -2.89 -0.97
C ILE A 39 11.36 -2.15 -1.78
N LYS A 40 11.83 -0.98 -1.32
CA LYS A 40 12.91 -0.23 -1.95
C LYS A 40 14.21 -1.04 -1.98
N TYR A 41 14.56 -1.72 -0.89
CA TYR A 41 15.76 -2.54 -0.85
C TYR A 41 15.71 -3.64 -1.90
N ILE A 42 14.59 -4.37 -1.99
CA ILE A 42 14.34 -5.38 -3.03
C ILE A 42 14.47 -4.75 -4.42
N ASP A 43 13.85 -3.58 -4.63
CA ASP A 43 13.85 -2.86 -5.91
C ASP A 43 15.26 -2.49 -6.39
N THR A 44 16.12 -2.06 -5.46
CA THR A 44 17.49 -1.62 -5.76
C THR A 44 18.51 -2.75 -5.80
N THR A 45 18.15 -3.97 -5.37
CA THR A 45 19.06 -5.11 -5.35
C THR A 45 19.11 -5.77 -6.73
N ASN A 46 20.31 -6.07 -7.22
CA ASN A 46 20.54 -6.75 -8.50
C ASN A 46 20.76 -8.26 -8.27
N GLY A 47 20.51 -9.06 -9.31
CA GLY A 47 20.76 -10.51 -9.26
C GLY A 47 19.76 -11.32 -8.43
N ILE A 48 18.59 -10.75 -8.10
CA ILE A 48 17.52 -11.42 -7.38
C ILE A 48 16.20 -11.32 -8.13
N ASP A 49 15.30 -12.28 -7.94
CA ASP A 49 13.91 -12.18 -8.41
C ASP A 49 13.12 -11.20 -7.53
N ARG A 50 13.09 -9.94 -7.96
CA ARG A 50 12.44 -8.86 -7.19
C ARG A 50 10.95 -9.09 -7.02
N GLN A 51 10.26 -9.56 -8.05
CA GLN A 51 8.81 -9.79 -7.98
C GLN A 51 8.50 -10.88 -6.96
N PHE A 52 9.27 -11.97 -6.95
CA PHE A 52 9.13 -13.03 -5.94
C PHE A 52 9.25 -12.49 -4.50
N TYR A 53 10.29 -11.71 -4.21
CA TYR A 53 10.46 -11.17 -2.86
C TYR A 53 9.41 -10.12 -2.48
N VAL A 54 8.98 -9.28 -3.42
CA VAL A 54 7.86 -8.36 -3.16
C VAL A 54 6.57 -9.13 -2.92
N ASN A 55 6.32 -10.22 -3.65
CA ASN A 55 5.16 -11.09 -3.44
C ASN A 55 5.18 -11.74 -2.05
N ILE A 56 6.34 -12.11 -1.52
CA ILE A 56 6.46 -12.58 -0.12
C ILE A 56 6.03 -11.47 0.85
N VAL A 57 6.53 -10.24 0.69
CA VAL A 57 6.15 -9.11 1.55
C VAL A 57 4.65 -8.83 1.44
N ARG A 58 4.12 -8.81 0.21
CA ARG A 58 2.70 -8.61 -0.08
C ARG A 58 1.81 -9.65 0.58
N SER A 59 2.24 -10.91 0.63
CA SER A 59 1.48 -12.00 1.25
C SER A 59 1.22 -11.82 2.75
N GLN A 60 1.99 -10.94 3.42
CA GLN A 60 1.80 -10.61 4.82
C GLN A 60 0.75 -9.52 5.05
N LEU A 61 0.35 -8.79 4.01
CA LEU A 61 -0.59 -7.67 4.12
C LEU A 61 -2.03 -8.18 4.05
N CYS A 62 -2.81 -7.90 5.08
CA CYS A 62 -4.25 -8.16 5.04
C CYS A 62 -4.99 -7.08 4.23
N VAL A 63 -6.26 -7.33 3.89
CA VAL A 63 -7.08 -6.39 3.09
C VAL A 63 -7.18 -5.02 3.77
N ASP A 64 -7.32 -4.98 5.10
CA ASP A 64 -7.36 -3.72 5.85
C ASP A 64 -6.05 -2.94 5.71
N GLU A 65 -4.90 -3.60 5.80
CA GLU A 65 -3.58 -2.97 5.60
C GLU A 65 -3.41 -2.46 4.17
N LEU A 66 -3.91 -3.18 3.16
CA LEU A 66 -3.90 -2.72 1.77
C LEU A 66 -4.74 -1.46 1.57
N ILE A 67 -5.90 -1.33 2.22
CA ILE A 67 -6.72 -0.11 2.18
C ILE A 67 -5.95 1.06 2.81
N ILE A 68 -5.31 0.84 3.95
CA ILE A 68 -4.55 1.90 4.62
C ILE A 68 -3.32 2.30 3.78
N LEU A 69 -2.60 1.33 3.22
CA LEU A 69 -1.49 1.55 2.30
C LEU A 69 -1.94 2.38 1.09
N PHE A 70 -3.09 2.05 0.50
CA PHE A 70 -3.68 2.77 -0.62
C PHE A 70 -3.80 4.27 -0.33
N TYR A 71 -4.34 4.66 0.82
CA TYR A 71 -4.49 6.08 1.16
C TYR A 71 -3.18 6.70 1.65
N ASN A 72 -2.31 5.94 2.32
CA ASN A 72 -0.99 6.42 2.72
C ASN A 72 -0.15 6.83 1.50
N CYS A 73 -0.17 6.02 0.46
CA CYS A 73 0.51 6.29 -0.80
C CYS A 73 -0.12 7.44 -1.61
N LEU A 74 -1.31 7.93 -1.28
CA LEU A 74 -1.86 9.15 -1.89
C LEU A 74 -1.53 10.41 -1.09
N SER A 75 -1.10 10.26 0.17
CA SER A 75 -0.67 11.37 1.02
C SER A 75 0.68 11.96 0.58
N CYS A 76 1.01 13.16 1.08
CA CYS A 76 2.29 13.81 0.84
C CYS A 76 3.52 12.97 1.25
N PHE A 77 3.36 11.97 2.13
CA PHE A 77 4.46 11.13 2.59
C PHE A 77 4.76 9.95 1.66
N GLY A 78 3.74 9.42 0.98
CA GLY A 78 3.84 8.19 0.20
C GLY A 78 3.77 8.39 -1.31
N ASN A 79 3.20 9.51 -1.78
CA ASN A 79 2.88 9.73 -3.19
C ASN A 79 4.11 9.77 -4.10
N GLU A 80 5.17 10.48 -3.71
CA GLU A 80 6.33 10.65 -4.58
C GLU A 80 7.22 9.40 -4.67
N LYS A 81 7.30 8.60 -3.59
CA LYS A 81 8.32 7.54 -3.47
C LYS A 81 7.74 6.14 -3.37
N PHE A 82 6.66 5.96 -2.60
CA PHE A 82 6.14 4.62 -2.33
C PHE A 82 5.06 4.22 -3.35
N LYS A 83 4.20 5.17 -3.74
CA LYS A 83 3.18 4.93 -4.77
C LYS A 83 3.76 4.33 -6.07
N PRO A 84 4.88 4.82 -6.64
CA PRO A 84 5.45 4.23 -7.85
C PRO A 84 5.88 2.77 -7.66
N LEU A 85 6.38 2.39 -6.48
CA LEU A 85 6.75 1.01 -6.17
C LEU A 85 5.51 0.12 -6.03
N VAL A 86 4.47 0.63 -5.37
CA VAL A 86 3.16 -0.05 -5.27
C VAL A 86 2.58 -0.33 -6.66
N GLU A 87 2.64 0.65 -7.57
CA GLU A 87 2.19 0.51 -8.96
C GLU A 87 3.09 -0.42 -9.79
N LYS A 88 4.41 -0.41 -9.56
CA LYS A 88 5.38 -1.24 -10.28
C LYS A 88 5.18 -2.73 -10.00
N TYR A 89 5.01 -3.09 -8.73
CA TYR A 89 4.97 -4.49 -8.29
C TYR A 89 3.56 -5.07 -8.16
N GLY A 90 2.51 -4.29 -8.46
CA GLY A 90 1.13 -4.78 -8.32
C GLY A 90 0.71 -5.05 -6.89
N ILE A 91 1.22 -4.28 -5.91
CA ILE A 91 1.04 -4.59 -4.48
C ILE A 91 -0.44 -4.59 -4.06
N LEU A 92 -1.30 -3.84 -4.75
CA LEU A 92 -2.74 -3.75 -4.47
C LEU A 92 -3.56 -4.82 -5.23
N GLU A 93 -2.91 -5.80 -5.84
CA GLU A 93 -3.60 -6.95 -6.43
C GLU A 93 -4.51 -7.62 -5.38
N GLY A 94 -5.76 -7.89 -5.77
CA GLY A 94 -6.80 -8.44 -4.89
C GLY A 94 -7.61 -7.40 -4.10
N LEU A 95 -7.20 -6.13 -4.10
CA LEU A 95 -8.00 -5.06 -3.47
C LEU A 95 -9.21 -4.72 -4.34
N SER A 96 -10.39 -5.11 -3.87
CA SER A 96 -11.66 -4.71 -4.48
C SER A 96 -12.00 -3.24 -4.13
N ASP A 97 -12.58 -2.55 -5.11
CA ASP A 97 -13.10 -1.20 -5.00
C ASP A 97 -14.22 -1.05 -3.96
N VAL A 98 -14.94 -2.12 -3.63
CA VAL A 98 -15.98 -2.13 -2.58
C VAL A 98 -15.44 -1.77 -1.19
N TYR A 99 -14.15 -2.01 -0.95
CA TYR A 99 -13.49 -1.74 0.33
C TYR A 99 -12.93 -0.32 0.43
N LEU A 100 -12.92 0.43 -0.67
CA LEU A 100 -12.44 1.81 -0.68
C LEU A 100 -13.51 2.77 -0.12
N LEU A 101 -13.07 3.90 0.45
CA LEU A 101 -13.96 4.98 0.91
C LEU A 101 -14.94 5.43 -0.19
N LYS A 102 -14.47 5.44 -1.44
CA LYS A 102 -15.28 5.58 -2.64
C LYS A 102 -14.75 4.62 -3.69
N PRO A 103 -15.59 3.80 -4.34
CA PRO A 103 -15.14 2.91 -5.42
C PRO A 103 -14.38 3.65 -6.53
N SER A 104 -14.77 4.89 -6.83
CA SER A 104 -14.10 5.75 -7.81
C SER A 104 -12.65 6.10 -7.45
N HIS A 105 -12.24 5.96 -6.19
CA HIS A 105 -10.84 6.18 -5.80
C HIS A 105 -9.91 5.19 -6.48
N LYS A 106 -10.38 4.01 -6.91
CA LYS A 106 -9.54 3.05 -7.64
C LYS A 106 -8.81 3.68 -8.84
N ALA A 107 -9.42 4.69 -9.48
CA ALA A 107 -8.85 5.45 -10.59
C ALA A 107 -7.68 6.39 -10.20
N LEU A 108 -7.36 6.53 -8.91
CA LEU A 108 -6.21 7.32 -8.43
C LEU A 108 -4.87 6.58 -8.60
N TYR A 109 -4.92 5.30 -8.98
CA TYR A 109 -3.77 4.46 -9.28
C TYR A 109 -3.81 3.98 -10.72
N ASN A 110 -2.64 3.71 -11.26
CA ASN A 110 -2.52 2.97 -12.53
C ASN A 110 -3.03 1.53 -12.37
N ASN A 111 -3.55 0.95 -13.46
CA ASN A 111 -4.06 -0.43 -13.46
C ASN A 111 -3.00 -1.46 -13.06
N THR A 112 -1.72 -1.17 -13.30
CA THR A 112 -0.57 -2.02 -12.93
C THR A 112 -0.47 -2.24 -11.42
N ALA A 113 -1.06 -1.37 -10.59
CA ALA A 113 -1.08 -1.55 -9.14
C ALA A 113 -1.94 -2.73 -8.70
N PHE A 114 -2.87 -3.19 -9.54
CA PHE A 114 -3.88 -4.20 -9.22
C PHE A 114 -3.68 -5.52 -9.95
N GLN A 115 -2.54 -5.72 -10.60
CA GLN A 115 -2.20 -6.90 -11.41
C GLN A 115 -0.77 -7.33 -11.10
N GLU A 116 -0.50 -8.62 -11.02
CA GLU A 116 0.88 -9.13 -10.97
C GLU A 116 1.63 -8.76 -12.26
N ASN A 117 2.77 -8.10 -12.10
CA ASN A 117 3.65 -7.73 -13.21
C ASN A 117 4.91 -8.60 -13.14
N GLU A 118 5.30 -9.25 -14.24
CA GLU A 118 6.62 -9.87 -14.33
C GLU A 118 7.68 -8.76 -14.39
N VAL A 119 8.26 -8.38 -13.25
CA VAL A 119 9.37 -7.44 -13.21
C VAL A 119 10.62 -8.17 -13.70
N GLN A 120 10.95 -8.00 -14.98
CA GLN A 120 12.15 -8.58 -15.57
C GLN A 120 13.39 -8.09 -14.81
N CYS A 121 14.19 -9.04 -14.33
CA CYS A 121 15.49 -8.74 -13.76
C CYS A 121 16.38 -8.21 -14.88
N ALA A 122 16.77 -6.94 -14.83
CA ALA A 122 17.84 -6.43 -15.67
C ALA A 122 19.11 -7.23 -15.35
N LEU A 123 19.42 -8.22 -16.20
CA LEU A 123 20.70 -8.91 -16.22
C LEU A 123 21.73 -7.92 -16.76
N GLY A 124 22.42 -7.24 -15.84
CA GLY A 124 23.54 -6.35 -16.12
C GLY A 124 24.73 -6.75 -15.28
#